data_AF-C6TFS8-F1
#
_entry.id   AF-C6TFS8-F1
#
_cell.length_a   1.000
_cell.length_b   1.000
_cell.length_c   1.000
_cell.angle_alpha   90.00
_cell.angle_beta   90.00
_cell.angle_gamma   90.00
#
_symmetry.space_group_name_H-M   'P 1'
#
loop_
_entity.id
_entity.type
_entity.pdbx_description
1 polymer ?
#
loop_
_entity_poly.entity_id
_entity_poly.type
_entity_poly.pdbx_seq_one_letter_code
_entity_poly.pdbx_strand_id
1 'polypeptide(L)' 'MTNAASGMAVHDDCKLRFLELKAKRTHRFIVFKIEEQQKQVIVEKLDSKCATGKCW' A
#
# COMPACT_ATOMS: atom_id res chain seq x y z
N MET A 1 -7.71 26.66 -13.00
CA MET A 1 -7.73 25.18 -13.02
C MET A 1 -7.06 24.72 -11.73
N THR A 2 -7.79 24.02 -10.88
CA THR A 2 -7.45 23.65 -9.49
C THR A 2 -6.40 22.54 -9.43
N ASN A 3 -5.19 22.86 -8.97
CA ASN A 3 -4.21 21.87 -8.55
C ASN A 3 -3.91 22.09 -7.07
N ALA A 4 -4.86 21.73 -6.20
CA ALA A 4 -4.56 21.55 -4.78
C ALA A 4 -3.76 20.25 -4.62
N ALA A 5 -2.46 20.28 -4.94
CA ALA A 5 -1.54 19.23 -4.56
C ALA A 5 -1.21 19.40 -3.08
N SER A 6 -2.00 18.79 -2.20
CA SER A 6 -1.60 18.62 -0.80
C SER A 6 -0.32 17.77 -0.82
N GLY A 7 0.81 18.36 -0.39
CA GLY A 7 2.10 17.67 -0.30
C GLY A 7 2.05 16.58 0.77
N MET A 8 1.43 15.45 0.43
CA MET A 8 1.29 14.29 1.29
C MET A 8 2.56 13.45 1.21
N ALA A 9 3.22 13.26 2.34
CA ALA A 9 4.40 12.42 2.41
C ALA A 9 4.00 10.94 2.32
N VAL A 10 4.76 10.14 1.57
CA VAL A 10 4.53 8.69 1.49
C VAL A 10 5.56 7.99 2.36
N HIS A 11 5.10 7.16 3.30
CA HIS A 11 6.00 6.37 4.14
C HIS A 11 6.83 5.41 3.27
N ASP A 12 8.11 5.21 3.59
CA ASP A 12 9.00 4.38 2.77
C ASP A 12 8.57 2.91 2.73
N ASP A 13 7.89 2.43 3.77
CA ASP A 13 7.26 1.10 3.77
C ASP A 13 6.23 0.92 2.66
N CYS A 14 5.48 1.98 2.30
CA CYS A 14 4.55 1.92 1.19
C CYS A 14 5.27 1.60 -0.13
N LYS A 15 6.47 2.18 -0.32
CA LYS A 15 7.29 1.93 -1.52
C LYS A 15 7.86 0.52 -1.51
N LEU A 16 8.38 0.06 -0.38
CA LEU A 16 8.92 -1.30 -0.24
C LEU A 16 7.85 -2.35 -0.53
N ARG A 17 6.67 -2.24 0.08
CA ARG A 17 5.55 -3.19 -0.14
C ARG A 17 5.02 -3.16 -1.56
N PHE A 18 5.01 -1.98 -2.19
CA PHE A 18 4.64 -1.85 -3.60
C PHE A 18 5.66 -2.54 -4.53
N LEU A 19 6.97 -2.39 -4.25
CA LEU A 19 8.03 -3.07 -4.99
C LEU A 19 7.95 -4.59 -4.82
N GLU A 20 7.69 -5.08 -3.60
CA GLU A 20 7.49 -6.51 -3.32
C GLU A 20 6.29 -7.07 -4.10
N LEU A 21 5.16 -6.35 -4.14
CA LEU A 21 4.00 -6.73 -4.93
C LEU A 21 4.34 -6.76 -6.43
N LYS A 22 5.02 -5.72 -6.95
CA LYS A 22 5.36 -5.63 -8.38
C LYS A 22 6.33 -6.74 -8.81
N ALA A 23 7.31 -7.06 -7.98
CA ALA A 23 8.34 -8.04 -8.30
C ALA A 23 7.87 -9.49 -8.11
N LYS A 24 7.21 -9.79 -6.99
CA LYS A 24 6.88 -11.18 -6.60
C LYS A 24 5.41 -11.55 -6.82
N ARG A 25 4.54 -10.59 -7.16
CA ARG A 25 3.06 -10.77 -7.25
C ARG A 25 2.46 -11.50 -6.04
N THR A 26 3.03 -11.25 -4.86
CA THR A 26 2.70 -11.94 -3.61
C THR A 26 1.38 -11.48 -2.99
N HIS A 27 0.97 -10.24 -3.27
CA HIS A 27 -0.23 -9.65 -2.69
C HIS A 27 -1.31 -9.43 -3.74
N ARG A 28 -2.59 -9.58 -3.36
CA ARG A 28 -3.73 -9.30 -4.26
C ARG A 28 -4.01 -7.80 -4.33
N PHE A 29 -4.00 -7.15 -3.18
CA PHE A 29 -4.21 -5.72 -3.05
C PHE A 29 -3.49 -5.20 -1.81
N ILE A 30 -3.21 -3.89 -1.83
CA ILE A 30 -2.65 -3.13 -0.72
C ILE A 30 -3.63 -2.01 -0.41
N VAL A 31 -4.06 -1.92 0.84
CA VAL A 31 -4.90 -0.80 1.32
C VAL A 31 -3.99 0.23 1.95
N PHE A 32 -4.01 1.44 1.39
CA PHE A 32 -3.30 2.59 1.94
C PHE A 32 -4.30 3.49 2.68
N LYS A 33 -3.91 3.94 3.87
CA LYS A 33 -4.66 4.91 4.66
C LYS A 33 -3.94 6.24 4.61
N ILE A 34 -4.72 7.30 4.40
CA ILE A 34 -4.24 8.68 4.46
C ILE A 34 -4.50 9.20 5.87
N GLU A 35 -3.45 9.60 6.57
CA GLU A 35 -3.57 10.29 7.85
C GLU A 35 -3.42 11.79 7.64
N GLU A 36 -4.54 12.50 7.69
CA GLU A 36 -4.58 13.94 7.45
C GLU A 36 -3.85 14.75 8.53
N GLN A 37 -3.86 14.27 9.78
CA GLN A 37 -3.15 14.91 10.90
C GLN A 37 -1.64 14.97 10.68
N GLN A 38 -1.07 13.90 10.13
CA GLN A 38 0.37 13.76 9.88
C GLN A 38 0.72 14.03 8.41
N LYS A 39 -0.28 14.36 7.58
CA LYS A 39 -0.17 14.53 6.12
C LYS A 39 0.65 13.41 5.48
N GLN A 40 0.43 12.17 5.92
CA GLN A 40 1.20 11.02 5.44
C GLN A 40 0.33 9.84 5.01
N VAL A 41 0.87 9.05 4.10
CA VAL A 41 0.26 7.81 3.60
C VAL A 41 0.95 6.62 4.24
N ILE A 42 0.17 5.80 4.94
CA ILE A 42 0.61 4.57 5.59
C ILE A 42 -0.08 3.34 5.00
N VAL A 43 0.52 2.17 5.16
CA VAL A 43 -0.09 0.89 4.77
C VAL A 43 -1.03 0.45 5.90
N GLU A 44 -2.30 0.21 5.58
CA GLU A 44 -3.27 -0.31 6.55
C GLU A 44 -3.33 -1.84 6.50
N LYS A 45 -3.50 -2.41 5.31
CA LYS A 45 -3.69 -3.86 5.13
C LYS A 45 -2.96 -4.36 3.89
N LEU A 46 -2.35 -5.54 4.03
CA LEU A 46 -1.73 -6.28 2.96
C LEU A 46 -2.40 -7.65 2.88
N ASP A 47 -3.07 -7.94 1.78
CA ASP A 47 -3.61 -9.28 1.56
C ASP A 47 -2.57 -10.12 0.80
N SER A 48 -1.93 -11.04 1.51
CA SER A 48 -1.04 -12.03 0.91
C SER A 48 -1.84 -13.13 0.22
N LYS A 49 -1.49 -13.45 -1.03
CA LYS A 49 -2.02 -14.63 -1.70
C LYS A 49 -1.65 -15.86 -0.86
N CYS A 50 -2.67 -16.57 -0.41
CA CYS A 50 -2.53 -17.87 0.23
C CYS A 50 -1.69 -18.79 -0.67
N ALA A 51 -0.45 -19.06 -0.26
CA ALA A 51 0.47 -19.95 -0.95
C ALA A 51 0.47 -21.37 -0.35
N THR A 52 -0.58 -21.75 0.37
CA THR A 52 -0.62 -23.06 1.03
C THR A 52 -2.00 -23.69 0.93
N GLY A 53 -2.23 -24.44 -0.16
CA GLY A 53 -2.91 -25.73 -0.13
C GLY A 53 -4.33 -25.85 0.44
N LYS A 54 -5.07 -24.77 0.67
CA LYS A 54 -6.49 -24.82 1.07
C LYS A 54 -7.31 -23.82 0.27
N CYS A 55 -7.42 -24.11 -1.02
CA CYS A 55 -8.59 -23.77 -1.81
C CYS A 55 -9.43 -25.05 -1.93
N TRP A 56 -10.10 -25.45 -0.84
CA TRP A 56 -11.22 -26.38 -0.83
C TRP A 56 -12.26 -25.78 0.12
#